data_AF-A0AAW2WQZ7-F1
#
_entry.id   AF-A0AAW2WQZ7-F1
#
_cell.length_a   1.000
_cell.length_b   1.000
_cell.length_c   1.000
_cell.angle_alpha   90.00
_cell.angle_beta   90.00
_cell.angle_gamma   90.00
#
_symmetry.space_group_name_H-M   'P 1'
#
loop_
_entity.id
_entity.type
_entity.pdbx_description
1 polymer ?
#
loop_
_entity_poly.entity_id
_entity_poly.type
_entity_poly.pdbx_seq_one_letter_code
_entity_poly.pdbx_strand_id
1 'polypeptide(L)'
;MELKSLSKGKWWGDDCLRHVDGFWLLPQFVEPIDRVIKHFRPLPSDIILASLPKTGTTWLKSLLFAIVHRSSKHRLSMKNPHELVPTLEVQVYIASDEPPTTNPCSTRRIFSTHIPYQLLAKTLDSSDCRIVYVTRNPKDTLVSTWHFVNKWKKAEKEPWPLEVAADKFCDGLIPCGPYYDHVIGYKKLSSEKPSKVFFVTYEELMSDPISHVKRLAEFLGCPFGGDDEEEQVEEVVKCCSFGILSEHEVNKSEESPSWFQLPYNSFFRKGAVGDHKNYLSDEIIERIDALTVEKFRSVGFMYGI
;
A
#
# COMPACT_ATOMS: atom_id res chain seq x y z
N MET A 1 20.82 -6.30 13.13
CA MET A 1 20.07 -6.02 14.36
C MET A 1 18.81 -6.84 14.26
N GLU A 2 18.66 -7.89 15.07
CA GLU A 2 17.42 -8.69 15.06
C GLU A 2 16.26 -7.81 15.52
N LEU A 3 15.13 -7.88 14.82
CA LEU A 3 13.89 -7.25 15.26
C LEU A 3 13.47 -7.86 16.62
N LYS A 4 13.68 -7.13 17.71
CA LYS A 4 13.28 -7.57 19.05
C LYS A 4 11.77 -7.35 19.20
N SER A 5 10.98 -8.43 19.19
CA SER A 5 9.56 -8.39 19.54
C SER A 5 9.41 -8.08 21.04
N LEU A 6 8.94 -6.88 21.38
CA LEU A 6 8.87 -6.41 22.76
C LEU A 6 7.58 -6.83 23.49
N SER A 7 6.44 -6.88 22.78
CA SER A 7 5.14 -7.19 23.38
C SER A 7 4.13 -7.72 22.35
N LYS A 8 3.04 -8.34 22.85
CA LYS A 8 1.89 -8.78 22.05
C LYS A 8 0.70 -7.87 22.33
N GLY A 9 -0.06 -7.51 21.29
CA GLY A 9 -1.27 -6.71 21.40
C GLY A 9 -2.46 -7.46 20.79
N LYS A 10 -3.56 -7.62 21.54
CA LYS A 10 -4.77 -8.28 21.06
C LYS A 10 -5.43 -7.43 19.96
N TRP A 11 -5.57 -7.97 18.76
CA TRP A 11 -6.07 -7.27 17.59
C TRP A 11 -7.48 -7.72 17.20
N TRP A 12 -7.66 -8.99 16.83
CA TRP A 12 -8.95 -9.53 16.38
C TRP A 12 -9.15 -10.98 16.84
N GLY A 13 -10.25 -11.24 17.56
CA GLY A 13 -10.46 -12.52 18.24
C GLY A 13 -9.25 -12.87 19.11
N ASP A 14 -8.74 -14.09 18.99
CA ASP A 14 -7.51 -14.52 19.66
C ASP A 14 -6.20 -14.09 18.96
N ASP A 15 -6.27 -13.44 17.79
CA ASP A 15 -5.08 -13.01 17.06
C ASP A 15 -4.42 -11.81 17.71
N CYS A 16 -3.09 -11.89 17.81
CA CYS A 16 -2.25 -10.84 18.37
C CYS A 16 -1.25 -10.33 17.34
N LEU A 17 -0.99 -9.02 17.38
CA LEU A 17 0.13 -8.40 16.68
C LEU A 17 1.38 -8.40 17.56
N ARG A 18 2.55 -8.36 16.92
CA ARG A 18 3.86 -8.19 17.56
C ARG A 18 4.28 -6.74 17.49
N HIS A 19 4.64 -6.16 18.63
CA HIS A 19 5.20 -4.82 18.67
C HIS A 19 6.71 -4.87 18.39
N VAL A 20 7.14 -4.18 17.34
CA VAL A 20 8.53 -4.13 16.84
C VAL A 20 8.87 -2.69 16.53
N ASP A 21 9.81 -2.12 17.28
CA ASP A 21 10.36 -0.77 17.08
C ASP A 21 9.30 0.33 16.83
N GLY A 22 8.19 0.27 17.59
CA GLY A 22 7.10 1.26 17.53
C GLY A 22 5.94 0.87 16.61
N PHE A 23 6.01 -0.27 15.93
CA PHE A 23 4.99 -0.72 14.97
C PHE A 23 4.41 -2.09 15.29
N TRP A 24 3.16 -2.31 14.89
CA TRP A 24 2.43 -3.55 15.11
C TRP A 24 2.44 -4.42 13.85
N LEU A 25 3.09 -5.58 13.92
CA LEU A 25 3.27 -6.48 12.78
C LEU A 25 2.49 -7.78 12.99
N LEU A 26 1.99 -8.34 11.90
CA LEU A 26 1.42 -9.69 11.89
C LEU A 26 2.54 -10.70 12.19
N PRO A 27 2.35 -11.66 13.13
CA PRO A 27 3.40 -12.59 13.54
C PRO A 27 4.09 -13.31 12.39
N GLN A 28 3.32 -13.74 11.38
CA GLN A 28 3.83 -14.46 10.21
C GLN A 28 4.72 -13.61 9.28
N PHE A 29 4.66 -12.29 9.40
CA PHE A 29 5.47 -11.38 8.57
C PHE A 29 6.67 -10.80 9.31
N VAL A 30 6.84 -11.04 10.62
CA VAL A 30 7.99 -10.52 11.37
C VAL A 30 9.32 -11.02 10.79
N GLU A 31 9.43 -12.33 10.54
CA GLU A 31 10.65 -12.92 9.97
C GLU A 31 10.88 -12.50 8.50
N PRO A 32 9.87 -12.55 7.60
CA PRO A 32 10.00 -11.97 6.26
C PRO A 32 10.44 -10.50 6.25
N ILE A 33 9.92 -9.67 7.15
CA ILE A 33 10.33 -8.26 7.28
C ILE A 33 11.79 -8.15 7.72
N ASP A 34 12.23 -8.96 8.70
CA ASP A 34 13.63 -9.02 9.12
C ASP A 34 14.55 -9.42 7.95
N ARG A 35 14.11 -10.38 7.11
CA ARG A 35 14.83 -10.77 5.89
C ARG A 35 14.92 -9.63 4.88
N VAL A 36 13.83 -8.88 4.65
CA VAL A 36 13.86 -7.69 3.79
C VAL A 36 14.90 -6.70 4.31
N ILE A 37 14.88 -6.37 5.60
CA ILE A 37 15.82 -5.42 6.20
C ILE A 37 17.27 -5.90 6.05
N LYS A 38 17.53 -7.20 6.28
CA LYS A 38 18.88 -7.77 6.23
C LYS A 38 19.40 -7.99 4.82
N HIS A 39 18.57 -8.43 3.89
CA HIS A 39 19.02 -9.00 2.61
C HIS A 39 18.56 -8.24 1.38
N PHE A 40 17.49 -7.43 1.46
CA PHE A 40 17.10 -6.61 0.32
C PHE A 40 18.14 -5.53 0.06
N ARG A 41 18.58 -5.43 -1.19
CA ARG A 41 19.52 -4.43 -1.68
C ARG A 41 18.88 -3.74 -2.88
N PRO A 42 18.22 -2.59 -2.67
CA PRO A 42 17.58 -1.86 -3.77
C PRO A 42 18.63 -1.39 -4.77
N LEU A 43 18.37 -1.54 -6.06
CA LEU A 43 19.16 -0.96 -7.13
C LEU A 43 18.70 0.49 -7.38
N PRO A 44 19.57 1.39 -7.89
CA PRO A 44 19.16 2.76 -8.24
C PRO A 44 18.01 2.82 -9.27
N SER A 45 17.85 1.79 -10.10
CA SER A 45 16.76 1.69 -11.08
C SER A 45 15.47 1.08 -10.53
N ASP A 46 15.46 0.62 -9.27
CA ASP A 46 14.26 0.04 -8.66
C ASP A 46 13.23 1.12 -8.33
N ILE A 47 11.96 0.71 -8.41
CA ILE A 47 10.81 1.49 -7.99
C ILE A 47 10.15 0.76 -6.82
N ILE A 48 10.05 1.42 -5.67
CA ILE A 48 9.45 0.88 -4.46
C ILE A 48 8.11 1.59 -4.20
N LEU A 49 7.01 0.86 -4.34
CA LEU A 49 5.68 1.30 -3.93
C LEU A 49 5.48 1.03 -2.43
N ALA A 50 5.55 2.05 -1.60
CA ALA A 50 5.27 1.96 -0.18
C ALA A 50 3.85 2.46 0.13
N SER A 51 3.16 1.80 1.05
CA SER A 51 1.82 2.21 1.50
C SER A 51 1.42 1.47 2.76
N LEU A 52 0.66 2.10 3.65
CA LEU A 52 -0.06 1.31 4.66
C LEU A 52 -1.14 0.48 3.96
N PRO A 53 -1.45 -0.76 4.39
CA PRO A 53 -2.49 -1.55 3.73
C PRO A 53 -3.80 -0.76 3.52
N LYS A 54 -4.47 -0.99 2.39
CA LYS A 54 -5.79 -0.43 2.08
C LYS A 54 -5.84 1.08 1.77
N THR A 55 -4.69 1.71 1.55
CA THR A 55 -4.59 3.11 1.13
C THR A 55 -4.50 3.33 -0.39
N GLY A 56 -4.61 2.28 -1.21
CA GLY A 56 -4.61 2.39 -2.68
C GLY A 56 -3.56 1.55 -3.40
N THR A 57 -2.86 0.65 -2.69
CA THR A 57 -1.75 -0.15 -3.21
C THR A 57 -2.08 -0.87 -4.51
N THR A 58 -3.22 -1.57 -4.61
CA THR A 58 -3.61 -2.33 -5.83
C THR A 58 -3.68 -1.41 -7.05
N TRP A 59 -4.25 -0.21 -6.88
CA TRP A 59 -4.39 0.75 -7.98
C TRP A 59 -3.03 1.30 -8.42
N LEU A 60 -2.17 1.66 -7.46
CA LEU A 60 -0.82 2.12 -7.77
C LEU A 60 0.05 1.00 -8.36
N LYS A 61 -0.10 -0.26 -7.95
CA LYS A 61 0.56 -1.39 -8.61
C LYS A 61 0.21 -1.44 -10.09
N SER A 62 -1.08 -1.30 -10.44
CA SER A 62 -1.54 -1.26 -11.83
C SER A 62 -0.94 -0.07 -12.59
N LEU A 63 -1.02 1.14 -12.03
CA LEU A 63 -0.50 2.34 -12.68
C LEU A 63 1.01 2.26 -12.91
N LEU A 64 1.79 1.88 -11.89
CA LEU A 64 3.24 1.73 -12.02
C LEU A 64 3.60 0.69 -13.08
N PHE A 65 2.91 -0.45 -13.09
CA PHE A 65 3.13 -1.48 -14.09
C PHE A 65 2.79 -0.98 -15.50
N ALA A 66 1.64 -0.33 -15.68
CA ALA A 66 1.21 0.20 -16.98
C ALA A 66 2.14 1.31 -17.50
N ILE A 67 2.70 2.15 -16.62
CA ILE A 67 3.64 3.22 -17.00
C ILE A 67 5.02 2.66 -17.36
N VAL A 68 5.56 1.74 -16.55
CA VAL A 68 6.92 1.21 -16.76
C VAL A 68 6.95 0.16 -17.87
N HIS A 69 5.88 -0.62 -18.03
CA HIS A 69 5.75 -1.68 -19.01
C HIS A 69 4.59 -1.42 -19.98
N ARG A 70 4.52 -0.21 -20.55
CA ARG A 70 3.43 0.24 -21.47
C ARG A 70 3.07 -0.78 -22.55
N SER A 71 4.05 -1.38 -23.21
CA SER A 71 3.84 -2.41 -24.25
C SER A 71 3.19 -3.69 -23.73
N SER A 72 3.28 -3.94 -22.42
CA SER A 72 2.78 -5.14 -21.74
C SER A 72 1.58 -4.86 -20.83
N LYS A 73 0.94 -3.68 -20.92
CA LYS A 73 -0.20 -3.30 -20.07
C LYS A 73 -1.40 -4.25 -20.17
N HIS A 74 -1.56 -4.93 -21.31
CA HIS A 74 -2.57 -5.99 -21.51
C HIS A 74 -2.47 -7.12 -20.47
N ARG A 75 -1.32 -7.30 -19.81
CA ARG A 75 -1.17 -8.27 -18.72
C ARG A 75 -2.03 -7.99 -17.49
N LEU A 76 -2.52 -6.75 -17.32
CA LEU A 76 -3.44 -6.38 -16.23
C LEU A 76 -4.81 -7.06 -16.33
N SER A 77 -5.21 -7.54 -17.51
CA SER A 77 -6.43 -8.35 -17.67
C SER A 77 -6.22 -9.84 -17.41
N MET A 78 -4.96 -10.30 -17.48
CA MET A 78 -4.58 -11.71 -17.33
C MET A 78 -3.96 -12.05 -15.97
N LYS A 79 -3.56 -11.04 -15.20
CA LYS A 79 -2.95 -11.21 -13.89
C LYS A 79 -3.40 -10.14 -12.93
N ASN A 80 -3.62 -10.53 -11.69
CA ASN A 80 -3.90 -9.56 -10.63
C ASN A 80 -2.69 -8.61 -10.44
N PRO A 81 -2.89 -7.31 -10.17
CA PRO A 81 -1.79 -6.36 -9.98
C PRO A 81 -0.77 -6.78 -8.91
N HIS A 82 -1.18 -7.54 -7.89
CA HIS A 82 -0.28 -8.08 -6.86
C HIS A 82 0.69 -9.14 -7.39
N GLU A 83 0.40 -9.80 -8.50
CA GLU A 83 1.35 -10.71 -9.18
C GLU A 83 2.34 -9.99 -10.08
N LEU A 84 1.97 -8.81 -10.58
CA LEU A 84 2.80 -8.02 -11.48
C LEU A 84 3.81 -7.16 -10.72
N VAL A 85 3.43 -6.69 -9.54
CA VAL A 85 4.28 -5.92 -8.64
C VAL A 85 4.30 -6.62 -7.28
N PRO A 86 5.27 -7.53 -7.03
CA PRO A 86 5.29 -8.33 -5.82
C PRO A 86 5.61 -7.48 -4.57
N THR A 87 5.01 -7.85 -3.44
CA THR A 87 5.28 -7.25 -2.13
C THR A 87 6.48 -7.93 -1.47
N LEU A 88 7.45 -7.15 -1.02
CA LEU A 88 8.73 -7.64 -0.51
C LEU A 88 8.54 -8.66 0.62
N GLU A 89 7.82 -8.29 1.67
CA GLU A 89 7.62 -9.09 2.88
C GLU A 89 6.54 -10.18 2.76
N VAL A 90 5.78 -10.22 1.67
CA VAL A 90 4.68 -11.17 1.48
C VAL A 90 4.98 -12.19 0.38
N GLN A 91 5.73 -11.81 -0.65
CA GLN A 91 5.93 -12.63 -1.84
C GLN A 91 7.41 -12.88 -2.13
N VAL A 92 8.27 -11.88 -1.94
CA VAL A 92 9.69 -11.97 -2.32
C VAL A 92 10.52 -12.67 -1.24
N TYR A 93 10.31 -12.30 0.04
CA TYR A 93 11.10 -12.77 1.18
C TYR A 93 10.29 -13.64 2.16
N ILE A 94 9.16 -14.21 1.71
CA ILE A 94 8.30 -15.02 2.59
C ILE A 94 8.97 -16.34 3.03
N ALA A 95 9.68 -17.00 2.11
CA ALA A 95 10.28 -18.32 2.35
C ALA A 95 11.79 -18.37 2.05
N SER A 96 12.34 -17.35 1.37
CA SER A 96 13.73 -17.31 0.91
C SER A 96 14.43 -16.02 1.38
N ASP A 97 15.73 -16.10 1.59
CA ASP A 97 16.60 -14.95 1.86
C ASP A 97 17.09 -14.27 0.57
N GLU A 98 16.83 -14.90 -0.57
CA GLU A 98 17.12 -14.37 -1.89
C GLU A 98 15.82 -14.00 -2.61
N PRO A 99 15.76 -12.82 -3.26
CA PRO A 99 14.62 -12.49 -4.10
C PRO A 99 14.57 -13.49 -5.27
N PRO A 100 13.37 -13.88 -5.76
CA PRO A 100 13.27 -14.72 -6.96
C PRO A 100 14.09 -14.07 -8.07
N THR A 101 14.87 -14.87 -8.80
CA THR A 101 15.71 -14.41 -9.91
C THR A 101 14.92 -13.51 -10.84
N THR A 102 15.06 -12.19 -10.65
CA THR A 102 14.41 -11.23 -11.53
C THR A 102 15.12 -11.29 -12.85
N ASN A 103 14.38 -11.59 -13.92
CA ASN A 103 14.90 -11.74 -15.27
C ASN A 103 15.80 -10.54 -15.60
N PRO A 104 17.10 -10.73 -15.88
CA PRO A 104 18.07 -9.65 -16.09
C PRO A 104 17.72 -8.73 -17.27
N CYS A 105 16.75 -9.10 -18.10
CA CYS A 105 16.24 -8.30 -19.21
C CYS A 105 15.31 -7.15 -18.81
N SER A 106 14.86 -7.08 -17.55
CA SER A 106 14.04 -5.97 -17.03
C SER A 106 14.93 -4.88 -16.45
N THR A 107 15.08 -3.76 -17.16
CA THR A 107 15.95 -2.64 -16.73
C THR A 107 15.42 -1.87 -15.52
N ARG A 108 14.16 -2.08 -15.10
CA ARG A 108 13.53 -1.47 -13.92
C ARG A 108 12.63 -2.46 -13.21
N ARG A 109 12.97 -2.81 -11.96
CA ARG A 109 12.14 -3.69 -11.13
C ARG A 109 11.17 -2.84 -10.32
N ILE A 110 9.94 -3.31 -10.19
CA ILE A 110 8.92 -2.68 -9.36
C ILE A 110 8.61 -3.64 -8.22
N PHE A 111 8.81 -3.16 -6.99
CA PHE A 111 8.43 -3.86 -5.78
C PHE A 111 7.44 -3.02 -5.00
N SER A 112 6.73 -3.65 -4.08
CA SER A 112 5.90 -2.95 -3.11
C SER A 112 6.22 -3.38 -1.68
N THR A 113 5.82 -2.57 -0.71
CA THR A 113 5.97 -2.89 0.71
C THR A 113 4.94 -2.16 1.57
N HIS A 114 4.56 -2.80 2.66
CA HIS A 114 3.80 -2.22 3.76
C HIS A 114 4.66 -1.92 4.98
N ILE A 115 5.99 -2.11 4.87
CA ILE A 115 6.90 -1.86 6.00
C ILE A 115 7.03 -0.34 6.23
N PRO A 116 6.89 0.13 7.49
CA PRO A 116 7.15 1.52 7.85
C PRO A 116 8.55 1.96 7.44
N TYR A 117 8.70 3.22 6.99
CA TYR A 117 9.99 3.77 6.58
C TYR A 117 11.04 3.66 7.70
N GLN A 118 10.64 3.86 8.95
CA GLN A 118 11.50 3.80 10.12
C GLN A 118 12.23 2.46 10.25
N LEU A 119 11.58 1.35 9.86
CA LEU A 119 12.20 0.02 9.87
C LEU A 119 13.07 -0.21 8.61
N LEU A 120 12.72 0.43 7.49
CA LEU A 120 13.43 0.31 6.21
C LEU A 120 14.50 1.39 5.98
N ALA A 121 14.68 2.36 6.89
CA ALA A 121 15.44 3.58 6.62
C ALA A 121 16.85 3.26 6.09
N LYS A 122 17.59 2.40 6.80
CA LYS A 122 18.94 1.97 6.39
C LYS A 122 18.96 1.31 5.00
N THR A 123 17.97 0.49 4.70
CA THR A 123 17.86 -0.26 3.44
C THR A 123 17.51 0.66 2.27
N LEU A 124 16.55 1.57 2.46
CA LEU A 124 16.13 2.49 1.41
C LEU A 124 17.14 3.63 1.22
N ASP A 125 17.83 4.07 2.27
CA ASP A 125 18.85 5.11 2.19
C ASP A 125 20.18 4.65 1.58
N SER A 126 20.42 3.35 1.49
CA SER A 126 21.65 2.81 0.87
C SER A 126 21.66 2.85 -0.66
N SER A 127 20.60 3.36 -1.29
CA SER A 127 20.42 3.36 -2.75
C SER A 127 19.61 4.57 -3.20
N ASP A 128 19.78 4.97 -4.45
CA ASP A 128 19.00 6.05 -5.09
C ASP A 128 17.73 5.54 -5.77
N CYS A 129 17.21 4.38 -5.32
CA CYS A 129 15.94 3.86 -5.79
C CYS A 129 14.81 4.88 -5.60
N ARG A 130 13.82 4.84 -6.49
CA ARG A 130 12.67 5.74 -6.43
C ARG A 130 11.60 5.14 -5.55
N ILE A 131 11.01 5.97 -4.70
CA ILE A 131 9.94 5.56 -3.78
C ILE A 131 8.66 6.27 -4.21
N VAL A 132 7.58 5.50 -4.37
CA VAL A 132 6.24 6.03 -4.56
C VAL A 132 5.47 5.69 -3.30
N TYR A 133 5.00 6.70 -2.58
CA TYR A 133 4.21 6.53 -1.37
C TYR A 133 2.78 6.98 -1.60
N VAL A 134 1.82 6.08 -1.38
CA VAL A 134 0.40 6.42 -1.38
C VAL A 134 -0.18 6.33 0.02
N THR A 135 -0.96 7.35 0.38
CA THR A 135 -1.80 7.36 1.58
C THR A 135 -3.24 7.67 1.22
N ARG A 136 -4.16 7.53 2.17
CA ARG A 136 -5.60 7.75 1.98
C ARG A 136 -6.22 8.24 3.27
N ASN A 137 -7.31 8.99 3.21
CA ASN A 137 -8.07 9.45 4.38
C ASN A 137 -8.18 8.32 5.44
N PRO A 138 -7.84 8.59 6.72
CA PRO A 138 -7.82 7.55 7.76
C PRO A 138 -9.18 6.87 7.95
N LYS A 139 -10.28 7.62 7.81
CA LYS A 139 -11.66 7.10 7.96
C LYS A 139 -12.00 6.09 6.87
N ASP A 140 -11.70 6.42 5.61
CA ASP A 140 -11.89 5.49 4.49
C ASP A 140 -10.92 4.30 4.56
N THR A 141 -9.70 4.51 5.09
CA THR A 141 -8.71 3.45 5.30
C THR A 141 -9.18 2.45 6.34
N LEU A 142 -9.75 2.92 7.46
CA LEU A 142 -10.37 2.09 8.49
C LEU A 142 -11.50 1.24 7.88
N VAL A 143 -12.48 1.86 7.21
CA VAL A 143 -13.61 1.12 6.63
C VAL A 143 -13.15 0.11 5.58
N SER A 144 -12.16 0.48 4.76
CA SER A 144 -11.58 -0.45 3.79
C SER A 144 -10.81 -1.60 4.45
N THR A 145 -10.21 -1.39 5.62
CA THR A 145 -9.50 -2.41 6.40
C THR A 145 -10.49 -3.35 7.07
N TRP A 146 -11.51 -2.80 7.70
CA TRP A 146 -12.58 -3.56 8.33
C TRP A 146 -13.25 -4.54 7.36
N HIS A 147 -13.67 -4.06 6.18
CA HIS A 147 -14.24 -4.94 5.15
C HIS A 147 -13.26 -6.01 4.66
N PHE A 148 -11.98 -5.66 4.52
CA PHE A 148 -10.95 -6.57 4.02
C PHE A 148 -10.64 -7.69 5.00
N VAL A 149 -10.55 -7.38 6.29
CA VAL A 149 -10.37 -8.37 7.36
C VAL A 149 -11.61 -9.26 7.47
N ASN A 150 -12.81 -8.69 7.35
CA ASN A 150 -14.06 -9.47 7.36
C ASN A 150 -14.30 -10.33 6.12
N LYS A 151 -13.42 -10.27 5.11
CA LYS A 151 -13.38 -11.24 4.01
C LYS A 151 -12.55 -12.50 4.32
N TRP A 152 -11.81 -12.52 5.42
CA TRP A 152 -11.04 -13.70 5.83
C TRP A 152 -12.01 -14.81 6.24
N LYS A 153 -11.70 -16.07 5.93
CA LYS A 153 -12.53 -17.23 6.33
C LYS A 153 -12.83 -17.28 7.83
N LYS A 154 -11.90 -16.80 8.67
CA LYS A 154 -12.10 -16.71 10.12
C LYS A 154 -13.28 -15.81 10.50
N ALA A 155 -13.53 -14.74 9.73
CA ALA A 155 -14.63 -13.82 9.97
C ALA A 155 -16.01 -14.44 9.75
N GLU A 156 -16.11 -15.59 9.07
CA GLU A 156 -17.37 -16.35 8.98
C GLU A 156 -17.82 -16.86 10.34
N LYS A 157 -16.88 -17.12 11.27
CA LYS A 157 -17.16 -17.60 12.63
C LYS A 157 -17.12 -16.49 13.66
N GLU A 158 -16.15 -15.59 13.52
CA GLU A 158 -15.91 -14.51 14.47
C GLU A 158 -15.67 -13.19 13.71
N PRO A 159 -16.74 -12.52 13.26
CA PRO A 159 -16.62 -11.23 12.57
C PRO A 159 -15.86 -10.21 13.43
N TRP A 160 -15.13 -9.30 12.79
CA TRP A 160 -14.52 -8.16 13.47
C TRP A 160 -15.55 -7.01 13.53
N PRO A 161 -16.07 -6.64 14.71
CA PRO A 161 -17.04 -5.56 14.83
C PRO A 161 -16.42 -4.21 14.44
N LEU A 162 -17.20 -3.33 13.83
CA LEU A 162 -16.69 -2.06 13.29
C LEU A 162 -16.20 -1.13 14.41
N GLU A 163 -16.90 -1.10 15.53
CA GLU A 163 -16.58 -0.29 16.71
C GLU A 163 -15.24 -0.74 17.30
N VAL A 164 -15.05 -2.06 17.43
CA VAL A 164 -13.77 -2.64 17.86
C VAL A 164 -12.66 -2.31 16.86
N ALA A 165 -12.94 -2.36 15.56
CA ALA A 165 -11.97 -1.99 14.54
C ALA A 165 -11.58 -0.51 14.63
N ALA A 166 -12.55 0.37 14.88
CA ALA A 166 -12.32 1.80 15.07
C ALA A 166 -11.47 2.09 16.30
N ASP A 167 -11.75 1.44 17.44
CA ASP A 167 -10.95 1.54 18.65
C ASP A 167 -9.50 1.11 18.40
N LYS A 168 -9.30 -0.07 17.80
CA LYS A 168 -7.96 -0.58 17.49
C LYS A 168 -7.21 0.33 16.53
N PHE A 169 -7.89 0.93 15.55
CA PHE A 169 -7.29 1.88 14.63
C PHE A 169 -6.85 3.16 15.34
N CYS A 170 -7.71 3.73 16.20
CA CYS A 170 -7.38 4.91 16.99
C CYS A 170 -6.23 4.68 17.97
N ASP A 171 -6.16 3.49 18.56
CA ASP A 171 -5.07 3.06 19.45
C ASP A 171 -3.77 2.74 18.67
N GLY A 172 -3.81 2.75 17.34
CA GLY A 172 -2.69 2.40 16.47
C GLY A 172 -2.41 0.90 16.34
N LEU A 173 -3.22 0.04 16.98
CA LEU A 173 -3.07 -1.41 17.03
C LEU A 173 -3.70 -2.08 15.79
N ILE A 174 -3.09 -1.82 14.63
CA ILE A 174 -3.44 -2.42 13.33
C ILE A 174 -2.19 -2.94 12.63
N PRO A 175 -2.29 -3.90 11.69
CA PRO A 175 -1.13 -4.37 10.93
C PRO A 175 -0.40 -3.23 10.22
N CYS A 176 0.92 -3.16 10.42
CA CYS A 176 1.83 -2.10 9.97
C CYS A 176 1.53 -0.71 10.56
N GLY A 177 0.63 -0.61 11.55
CA GLY A 177 0.34 0.62 12.28
C GLY A 177 1.34 0.91 13.39
N PRO A 178 1.26 2.09 14.05
CA PRO A 178 0.15 3.05 13.96
C PRO A 178 0.06 3.79 12.61
N TYR A 179 -1.17 4.13 12.19
CA TYR A 179 -1.43 4.74 10.88
C TYR A 179 -0.66 6.06 10.68
N TYR A 180 -0.75 6.97 11.66
CA TYR A 180 -0.17 8.30 11.53
C TYR A 180 1.36 8.24 11.47
N ASP A 181 1.99 7.44 12.34
CA ASP A 181 3.45 7.24 12.36
C ASP A 181 3.99 6.64 11.05
N HIS A 182 3.23 5.73 10.44
CA HIS A 182 3.56 5.17 9.14
C HIS A 182 3.56 6.26 8.04
N VAL A 183 2.50 7.07 7.98
CA VAL A 183 2.38 8.18 7.01
C VAL A 183 3.44 9.24 7.25
N ILE A 184 3.65 9.64 8.51
CA ILE A 184 4.62 10.65 8.90
C ILE A 184 6.04 10.25 8.50
N GLY A 185 6.41 8.98 8.65
CA GLY A 185 7.73 8.48 8.27
C GLY A 185 8.06 8.77 6.80
N TYR A 186 7.16 8.38 5.89
CA TYR A 186 7.34 8.62 4.47
C TYR A 186 7.12 10.08 4.06
N LYS A 187 6.27 10.84 4.77
CA LYS A 187 6.07 12.27 4.51
C LYS A 187 7.30 13.11 4.88
N LYS A 188 7.97 12.78 5.97
CA LYS A 188 9.24 13.42 6.34
C LYS A 188 10.30 13.14 5.27
N LEU A 189 10.46 11.88 4.87
CA LEU A 189 11.38 11.50 3.81
C LEU A 189 11.08 12.24 2.49
N SER A 190 9.81 12.39 2.09
CA SER A 190 9.47 13.11 0.86
C SER A 190 9.76 14.60 0.92
N SER A 191 9.69 15.20 2.11
CA SER A 191 10.05 16.60 2.32
C SER A 191 11.57 16.80 2.28
N GLU A 192 12.33 15.84 2.82
CA GLU A 192 13.80 15.86 2.84
C GLU A 192 14.43 15.50 1.48
N LYS A 193 13.82 14.57 0.74
CA LYS A 193 14.33 14.02 -0.52
C LYS A 193 13.24 14.01 -1.61
N PRO A 194 12.77 15.17 -2.08
CA PRO A 194 11.65 15.27 -3.03
C PRO A 194 11.94 14.64 -4.40
N SER A 195 13.20 14.54 -4.82
CA SER A 195 13.60 13.83 -6.04
C SER A 195 13.56 12.31 -5.90
N LYS A 196 13.54 11.78 -4.66
CA LYS A 196 13.55 10.35 -4.36
C LYS A 196 12.18 9.80 -4.03
N VAL A 197 11.26 10.63 -3.51
CA VAL A 197 9.94 10.18 -3.07
C VAL A 197 8.82 10.95 -3.76
N PHE A 198 7.98 10.24 -4.49
CA PHE A 198 6.69 10.73 -4.96
C PHE A 198 5.63 10.40 -3.92
N PHE A 199 5.19 11.42 -3.17
CA PHE A 199 4.14 11.29 -2.17
C PHE A 199 2.80 11.76 -2.76
N VAL A 200 1.76 10.92 -2.68
CA VAL A 200 0.43 11.22 -3.22
C VAL A 200 -0.67 10.69 -2.30
N THR A 201 -1.78 11.41 -2.20
CA THR A 201 -2.99 10.89 -1.56
C THR A 201 -3.89 10.20 -2.59
N TYR A 202 -4.62 9.18 -2.15
CA TYR A 202 -5.61 8.48 -2.97
C TYR A 202 -6.68 9.46 -3.48
N GLU A 203 -7.05 10.43 -2.65
CA GLU A 203 -8.03 11.46 -2.96
C GLU A 203 -7.55 12.39 -4.09
N GLU A 204 -6.31 12.89 -4.02
CA GLU A 204 -5.72 13.71 -5.09
C GLU A 204 -5.66 12.92 -6.40
N LEU A 205 -5.19 11.68 -6.35
CA LEU A 205 -5.10 10.80 -7.52
C LEU A 205 -6.47 10.49 -8.12
N MET A 206 -7.51 10.33 -7.30
CA MET A 206 -8.89 10.14 -7.77
C MET A 206 -9.49 11.41 -8.37
N SER A 207 -9.15 12.58 -7.83
CA SER A 207 -9.71 13.86 -8.28
C SER A 207 -9.19 14.30 -9.64
N ASP A 208 -7.91 14.04 -9.92
CA ASP A 208 -7.26 14.39 -11.18
C ASP A 208 -6.26 13.30 -11.60
N PRO A 209 -6.75 12.16 -12.09
CA PRO A 209 -5.91 11.01 -12.41
C PRO A 209 -4.95 11.28 -13.57
N ILE A 210 -5.36 12.07 -14.57
CA ILE A 210 -4.56 12.35 -15.77
C ILE A 210 -3.30 13.12 -15.39
N SER A 211 -3.44 14.24 -14.68
CA SER A 211 -2.28 15.06 -14.30
C SER A 211 -1.34 14.33 -13.35
N HIS A 212 -1.88 13.57 -12.38
CA HIS A 212 -1.07 12.80 -11.45
C HIS A 212 -0.34 11.63 -12.12
N VAL A 213 -0.95 10.98 -13.12
CA VAL A 213 -0.29 9.93 -13.91
C VAL A 213 0.83 10.49 -14.78
N LYS A 214 0.66 11.68 -15.39
CA LYS A 214 1.75 12.37 -16.10
C LYS A 214 2.93 12.65 -15.17
N ARG A 215 2.67 13.29 -14.02
CA ARG A 215 3.70 13.61 -13.00
C ARG A 215 4.38 12.36 -12.45
N LEU A 216 3.62 11.29 -12.24
CA LEU A 216 4.17 10.00 -11.80
C LEU A 216 5.10 9.42 -12.87
N ALA A 217 4.70 9.46 -14.14
CA ALA A 217 5.52 8.96 -15.25
C ALA A 217 6.83 9.75 -15.43
N GLU A 218 6.78 11.08 -15.29
CA GLU A 218 7.97 11.93 -15.23
C GLU A 218 8.90 11.56 -14.07
N PHE A 219 8.35 11.42 -12.86
CA PHE A 219 9.11 11.03 -11.68
C PHE A 219 9.82 9.68 -11.86
N LEU A 220 9.16 8.71 -12.53
CA LEU A 220 9.72 7.39 -12.82
C LEU A 220 10.74 7.41 -13.96
N GLY A 221 10.99 8.54 -14.61
CA GLY A 221 11.86 8.65 -15.78
C GLY A 221 11.32 7.89 -16.99
N CYS A 222 9.99 7.83 -17.09
CA CYS A 222 9.23 7.24 -18.19
C CYS A 222 8.17 8.25 -18.67
N PRO A 223 8.52 9.50 -19.01
CA PRO A 223 7.53 10.48 -19.42
C PRO A 223 6.72 9.98 -20.62
N PHE A 224 5.47 10.44 -20.73
CA PHE A 224 4.73 10.34 -21.98
C PHE A 224 5.29 11.39 -22.95
N GLY A 225 5.05 11.24 -24.24
CA GLY A 225 5.49 12.22 -25.23
C GLY A 225 5.14 11.80 -26.66
N GLY A 226 5.39 12.70 -27.61
CA GLY A 226 4.91 12.57 -28.99
C GLY A 226 3.55 13.23 -29.19
N ASP A 227 3.04 13.16 -30.42
CA ASP A 227 1.77 13.81 -30.81
C ASP A 227 0.55 13.14 -30.14
N ASP A 228 0.69 11.91 -29.62
CA ASP A 228 -0.32 11.09 -28.98
C ASP A 228 -0.20 11.05 -27.44
N GLU A 229 0.57 11.96 -26.82
CA GLU A 229 0.83 11.96 -25.37
C GLU A 229 -0.46 11.87 -24.53
N GLU A 230 -1.46 12.68 -24.88
CA GLU A 230 -2.73 12.76 -24.14
C GLU A 230 -3.51 11.44 -24.22
N GLU A 231 -3.60 10.85 -25.41
CA GLU A 231 -4.25 9.55 -25.63
C GLU A 231 -3.54 8.43 -24.84
N GLN A 232 -2.20 8.41 -24.84
CA GLN A 232 -1.44 7.41 -24.08
C GLN A 232 -1.73 7.48 -22.57
N VAL A 233 -1.85 8.69 -22.02
CA VAL A 233 -2.12 8.90 -20.59
C VAL A 233 -3.55 8.50 -20.26
N GLU A 234 -4.51 8.94 -21.07
CA GLU A 234 -5.92 8.56 -20.94
C GLU A 234 -6.10 7.05 -20.99
N GLU A 235 -5.40 6.36 -21.89
CA GLU A 235 -5.46 4.91 -22.00
C GLU A 235 -4.90 4.22 -20.75
N VAL A 236 -3.80 4.71 -20.19
CA VAL A 236 -3.23 4.19 -18.93
C VAL A 236 -4.20 4.39 -17.77
N VAL A 237 -4.77 5.60 -17.62
CA VAL A 237 -5.76 5.90 -16.58
C VAL A 237 -6.99 5.01 -16.73
N LYS A 238 -7.51 4.88 -17.95
CA LYS A 238 -8.69 4.06 -18.26
C LYS A 238 -8.44 2.59 -17.92
N CYS A 239 -7.37 1.98 -18.45
CA CYS A 239 -7.10 0.56 -18.22
C CYS A 239 -6.78 0.22 -16.76
N CYS A 240 -6.27 1.19 -15.99
CA CYS A 240 -6.01 1.04 -14.55
C CYS A 240 -7.19 1.49 -13.67
N SER A 241 -8.31 1.94 -14.24
CA SER A 241 -9.46 2.41 -13.47
C SER A 241 -10.09 1.26 -12.67
N PHE A 242 -10.73 1.62 -11.55
CA PHE A 242 -11.44 0.63 -10.72
C PHE A 242 -12.46 -0.17 -11.55
N GLY A 243 -13.28 0.51 -12.34
CA GLY A 243 -14.35 -0.12 -13.13
C GLY A 243 -13.87 -1.04 -14.25
N ILE A 244 -12.64 -0.89 -14.75
CA ILE A 244 -12.07 -1.86 -15.70
C ILE A 244 -11.39 -3.00 -14.95
N LEU A 245 -10.54 -2.69 -13.97
CA LEU A 245 -9.79 -3.71 -13.24
C LEU A 245 -10.71 -4.65 -12.47
N SER A 246 -11.77 -4.16 -11.82
CA SER A 246 -12.72 -5.00 -11.08
C SER A 246 -13.48 -5.97 -11.97
N GLU A 247 -13.57 -5.67 -13.27
CA GLU A 247 -14.35 -6.48 -14.22
C GLU A 247 -13.56 -7.63 -14.85
N HIS A 248 -12.23 -7.62 -14.74
CA HIS A 248 -11.39 -8.72 -15.22
C HIS A 248 -11.61 -10.00 -14.40
N GLU A 249 -11.76 -11.13 -15.09
CA GLU A 249 -12.03 -12.45 -14.47
C GLU A 249 -11.01 -12.81 -13.38
N VAL A 250 -9.73 -12.52 -13.61
CA VAL A 250 -8.66 -12.76 -12.62
C VAL A 250 -8.85 -11.98 -11.32
N ASN A 251 -9.54 -10.84 -11.37
CA ASN A 251 -9.82 -10.00 -10.22
C ASN A 251 -11.18 -10.32 -9.58
N LYS A 252 -12.08 -11.03 -10.27
CA LYS A 252 -13.34 -11.55 -9.71
C LYS A 252 -13.17 -12.92 -9.04
N SER A 253 -12.06 -13.60 -9.30
CA SER A 253 -11.76 -14.93 -8.79
C SER A 253 -11.89 -15.01 -7.27
N GLU A 254 -12.57 -16.07 -6.82
CA GLU A 254 -12.65 -16.47 -5.41
C GLU A 254 -11.43 -17.28 -4.96
N GLU A 255 -10.51 -17.59 -5.88
CA GLU A 255 -9.26 -18.25 -5.56
C GLU A 255 -8.36 -17.35 -4.73
N SER A 256 -7.70 -17.95 -3.74
CA SER A 256 -6.71 -17.28 -2.92
C SER A 256 -5.31 -17.62 -3.44
N PRO A 257 -4.41 -16.63 -3.57
CA PRO A 257 -3.02 -16.91 -3.92
C PRO A 257 -2.32 -17.72 -2.83
N SER A 258 -1.31 -18.50 -3.22
CA SER A 258 -0.51 -19.29 -2.28
C SER A 258 0.21 -18.46 -1.21
N TRP A 259 0.52 -17.19 -1.51
CA TRP A 259 1.23 -16.28 -0.63
C TRP A 259 0.33 -15.50 0.34
N PHE A 260 -1.01 -15.54 0.17
CA PHE A 260 -1.94 -14.88 1.08
C PHE A 260 -3.33 -15.51 1.02
N GLN A 261 -3.85 -15.96 2.17
CA GLN A 261 -5.11 -16.70 2.28
C GLN A 261 -6.35 -15.78 2.19
N LEU A 262 -6.43 -15.00 1.12
CA LEU A 262 -7.57 -14.14 0.82
C LEU A 262 -7.88 -14.15 -0.68
N PRO A 263 -9.15 -14.29 -1.09
CA PRO A 263 -9.54 -14.27 -2.50
C PRO A 263 -9.13 -13.01 -3.26
N TYR A 264 -8.80 -13.14 -4.55
CA TYR A 264 -8.45 -11.99 -5.41
C TYR A 264 -9.55 -10.92 -5.47
N ASN A 265 -10.83 -11.31 -5.44
CA ASN A 265 -11.95 -10.36 -5.40
C ASN A 265 -11.99 -9.47 -4.15
N SER A 266 -11.26 -9.84 -3.08
CA SER A 266 -11.22 -9.06 -1.85
C SER A 266 -10.40 -7.77 -1.99
N PHE A 267 -9.63 -7.62 -3.08
CA PHE A 267 -8.88 -6.39 -3.36
C PHE A 267 -9.74 -5.30 -4.01
N PHE A 268 -10.94 -5.63 -4.53
CA PHE A 268 -11.83 -4.71 -5.23
C PHE A 268 -13.18 -4.64 -4.50
N ARG A 269 -13.54 -3.45 -3.97
CA ARG A 269 -14.80 -3.27 -3.22
C ARG A 269 -15.68 -2.15 -3.78
N LYS A 270 -15.25 -0.90 -3.63
CA LYS A 270 -15.97 0.28 -4.15
C LYS A 270 -15.08 1.28 -4.89
N GLY A 271 -13.82 1.43 -4.51
CA GLY A 271 -12.89 2.36 -5.16
C GLY A 271 -13.34 3.84 -5.10
N ALA A 272 -14.00 4.26 -4.01
CA ALA A 272 -14.60 5.59 -3.87
C ALA A 272 -14.05 6.35 -2.66
N VAL A 273 -14.05 7.68 -2.72
CA VAL A 273 -13.72 8.59 -1.62
C VAL A 273 -14.98 8.91 -0.81
N GLY A 274 -14.88 8.95 0.52
CA GLY A 274 -15.98 9.35 1.40
C GLY A 274 -16.93 8.23 1.79
N ASP A 275 -16.61 6.97 1.47
CA ASP A 275 -17.49 5.83 1.77
C ASP A 275 -17.61 5.57 3.29
N HIS A 276 -16.67 6.07 4.09
CA HIS A 276 -16.75 6.02 5.56
C HIS A 276 -18.06 6.57 6.12
N LYS A 277 -18.67 7.56 5.48
CA LYS A 277 -19.95 8.17 5.89
C LYS A 277 -21.13 7.19 5.90
N ASN A 278 -21.00 6.08 5.19
CA ASN A 278 -22.03 5.04 5.15
C ASN A 278 -21.91 4.03 6.31
N TYR A 279 -20.85 4.11 7.13
CA TYR A 279 -20.53 3.08 8.12
C TYR A 279 -20.18 3.65 9.50
N LEU A 280 -19.42 4.74 9.57
CA LEU A 280 -18.95 5.31 10.84
C LEU A 280 -19.99 6.27 11.40
N SER A 281 -20.18 6.25 12.73
CA SER A 281 -20.93 7.28 13.45
C SER A 281 -20.15 8.60 13.47
N ASP A 282 -20.88 9.71 13.66
CA ASP A 282 -20.28 11.03 13.78
C ASP A 282 -19.25 11.09 14.93
N GLU A 283 -19.52 10.43 16.05
CA GLU A 283 -18.59 10.34 17.20
C GLU A 283 -17.24 9.70 16.80
N ILE A 284 -17.27 8.61 16.03
CA ILE A 284 -16.04 7.95 15.56
C ILE A 284 -15.31 8.83 14.55
N ILE A 285 -16.05 9.50 13.66
CA ILE A 285 -15.49 10.44 12.68
C ILE A 285 -14.76 11.58 13.41
N GLU A 286 -15.42 12.23 14.36
CA GLU A 286 -14.86 13.33 15.16
C GLU A 286 -13.62 12.90 15.95
N ARG A 287 -13.63 11.69 16.53
CA ARG A 287 -12.46 11.13 17.23
C ARG A 287 -11.28 10.95 16.28
N ILE A 288 -11.50 10.40 15.08
CA ILE A 288 -10.44 10.21 14.09
C ILE A 288 -9.94 11.57 13.57
N ASP A 289 -10.82 12.54 13.38
CA ASP A 289 -10.45 13.89 12.93
C ASP A 289 -9.61 14.61 13.97
N ALA A 290 -9.99 14.54 15.25
CA ALA A 290 -9.20 15.10 16.35
C ALA A 290 -7.79 14.48 16.40
N LEU A 291 -7.68 13.15 16.27
CA LEU A 291 -6.39 12.46 16.20
C LEU A 291 -5.58 12.87 14.96
N THR A 292 -6.23 12.99 13.81
CA THR A 292 -5.59 13.42 12.55
C THR A 292 -4.99 14.82 12.70
N VAL A 293 -5.77 15.75 13.26
CA VAL A 293 -5.32 17.10 13.56
C VAL A 293 -4.14 17.09 14.53
N GLU A 294 -4.24 16.34 15.63
CA GLU A 294 -3.17 16.25 16.63
C GLU A 294 -1.86 15.73 16.02
N LYS A 295 -1.92 14.58 15.33
CA LYS A 295 -0.72 13.89 14.83
C LYS A 295 -0.06 14.62 13.68
N PHE A 296 -0.82 15.05 12.66
CA PHE A 296 -0.21 15.64 11.47
C PHE A 296 0.20 17.11 11.63
N ARG A 297 -0.42 17.86 12.56
CA ARG A 297 0.01 19.23 12.88
C ARG A 297 1.50 19.30 13.23
N SER A 298 2.05 18.28 13.89
CA SER A 298 3.46 18.20 14.27
C SER A 298 4.45 18.24 13.10
N VAL A 299 4.00 17.93 11.87
CA VAL A 299 4.84 17.83 10.67
C VAL A 299 4.42 18.80 9.56
N GLY A 300 3.56 19.78 9.86
CA GLY A 300 3.12 20.79 8.89
C GLY A 300 2.37 20.20 7.69
N PHE A 301 1.73 19.05 7.88
CA PHE A 301 0.98 18.32 6.87
C PHE A 301 -0.46 18.17 7.37
N MET A 302 -1.44 18.23 6.48
CA MET A 302 -2.84 17.98 6.84
C MET A 302 -3.62 17.47 5.64
N TYR A 303 -4.31 16.34 5.81
CA TYR A 303 -5.27 15.79 4.84
C TYR A 303 -6.21 14.84 5.58
N GLY A 304 -7.30 14.45 4.94
CA GLY A 304 -8.17 13.39 5.44
C GLY A 304 -9.09 13.78 6.61
N ILE A 305 -9.22 15.08 6.87
CA ILE A 305 -10.27 15.66 7.73
C ILE A 305 -11.50 15.89 6.85
#